data_AF-A0A4Q5WCC7-F1
#
_entry.id   AF-A0A4Q5WCC7-F1
#
_cell.length_a   1.000
_cell.length_b   1.000
_cell.length_c   1.000
_cell.angle_alpha   90.00
_cell.angle_beta   90.00
_cell.angle_gamma   90.00
#
_symmetry.space_group_name_H-M   'P 1'
#
loop_
_entity.id
_entity.type
_entity.pdbx_description
1 polymer ?
#
loop_
_entity_poly.entity_id
_entity_poly.type
_entity_poly.pdbx_seq_one_letter_code
_entity_poly.pdbx_strand_id
1 'polypeptide(L)'
;MIFKPLKRMAAIFGCTMAMAAAMPAFADDIAGDWLFDTSKFADNDCQITGRMTFTPTRIKNTYTCLFVSEQICGKINGNLYIRVQQSCTAQRIGKQVAVKSKVVKIEERRPLIANPEEWYLADNFIVQLSNNKAEMNGEHYDEQRNLKARFWRDVELVG
;
A
#
# COMPACT_ATOMS: atom_id res chain seq x y z
N MET A 1 -56.75 32.33 48.94
CA MET A 1 -55.64 32.61 48.01
C MET A 1 -54.34 32.47 48.77
N ILE A 2 -53.48 31.52 48.41
CA ILE A 2 -51.99 31.52 48.48
C ILE A 2 -51.55 30.15 47.95
N PHE A 3 -50.86 30.18 46.81
CA PHE A 3 -50.28 29.05 46.09
C PHE A 3 -48.85 28.78 46.57
N LYS A 4 -48.40 27.50 46.51
CA LYS A 4 -47.11 26.99 45.97
C LYS A 4 -46.59 25.74 46.74
N PRO A 5 -45.66 24.93 46.18
CA PRO A 5 -45.63 24.38 44.82
C PRO A 5 -45.26 22.87 44.80
N LEU A 6 -45.59 22.22 43.68
CA LEU A 6 -45.25 20.84 43.33
C LEU A 6 -43.72 20.65 43.21
N LYS A 7 -43.16 19.61 43.85
CA LYS A 7 -41.77 19.16 43.70
C LYS A 7 -41.50 18.81 42.23
N ARG A 8 -40.65 19.59 41.55
CA ARG A 8 -40.15 19.30 40.22
C ARG A 8 -39.11 18.17 40.29
N MET A 9 -39.44 17.01 39.71
CA MET A 9 -38.48 15.99 39.33
C MET A 9 -37.56 16.57 38.24
N ALA A 10 -36.28 16.76 38.56
CA ALA A 10 -35.27 17.08 37.57
C ALA A 10 -34.86 15.77 36.87
N ALA A 11 -35.46 15.48 35.73
CA ALA A 11 -34.94 14.47 34.81
C ALA A 11 -33.74 15.07 34.09
N ILE A 12 -32.53 14.72 34.56
CA ILE A 12 -31.28 15.02 33.87
C ILE A 12 -31.28 14.14 32.61
N PHE A 13 -31.70 14.72 31.49
CA PHE A 13 -31.45 14.16 30.17
C PHE A 13 -29.94 14.22 29.93
N GLY A 14 -29.26 13.13 30.29
CA GLY A 14 -27.88 12.88 29.89
C GLY A 14 -27.83 12.70 28.38
N CYS A 15 -27.50 13.77 27.67
CA CYS A 15 -27.17 13.70 26.25
C CYS A 15 -25.77 13.08 26.13
N THR A 16 -25.70 11.75 26.16
CA THR A 16 -24.51 11.00 25.76
C THR A 16 -24.29 11.25 24.27
N MET A 17 -23.45 12.24 23.95
CA MET A 17 -22.82 12.31 22.63
C MET A 17 -21.93 11.06 22.48
N ALA A 18 -22.48 10.02 21.86
CA ALA A 18 -21.67 8.99 21.26
C ALA A 18 -20.86 9.66 20.15
N MET A 19 -19.61 10.01 20.41
CA MET A 19 -18.62 10.23 19.36
C MET A 19 -18.48 8.89 18.63
N ALA A 20 -19.26 8.69 17.58
CA ALA A 20 -18.92 7.72 16.57
C ALA A 20 -17.60 8.19 15.98
N ALA A 21 -16.49 7.63 16.48
CA ALA A 21 -15.24 7.64 15.74
C ALA A 21 -15.57 7.01 14.39
N ALA A 22 -15.69 7.85 13.36
CA ALA A 22 -15.79 7.41 11.99
C ALA A 22 -14.45 6.74 11.65
N MET A 23 -14.29 5.49 12.07
CA MET A 23 -13.25 4.63 11.53
C MET A 23 -13.54 4.61 10.03
N PRO A 24 -12.63 5.14 9.21
CA PRO A 24 -12.88 5.20 7.79
C PRO A 24 -13.11 3.77 7.30
N ALA A 25 -14.07 3.61 6.38
CA ALA A 25 -14.57 2.33 5.87
C ALA A 25 -13.52 1.50 5.07
N PHE A 26 -12.23 1.68 5.35
CA PHE A 26 -11.09 0.91 4.84
C PHE A 26 -11.03 -0.51 5.39
N ALA A 27 -11.90 -0.84 6.34
CA ALA A 27 -11.83 -2.10 7.05
C ALA A 27 -12.12 -3.33 6.18
N ASP A 28 -12.41 -3.23 4.88
CA ASP A 28 -12.48 -4.39 3.98
C ASP A 28 -11.74 -4.20 2.65
N ASP A 29 -10.99 -3.10 2.50
CA ASP A 29 -10.47 -2.62 1.22
C ASP A 29 -8.93 -2.53 1.25
N ILE A 30 -8.27 -2.77 0.11
CA ILE A 30 -6.83 -2.55 -0.07
C ILE A 30 -6.50 -1.11 -0.47
N ALA A 31 -7.50 -0.26 -0.72
CA ALA A 31 -7.33 1.16 -1.02
C ALA A 31 -6.41 1.89 -0.02
N GLY A 32 -5.68 2.89 -0.52
CA GLY A 32 -4.76 3.72 0.27
C GLY A 32 -3.29 3.32 0.09
N ASP A 33 -2.46 3.80 1.00
CA ASP A 33 -1.00 3.74 0.91
C ASP A 33 -0.42 2.49 1.56
N TRP A 34 0.58 1.94 0.87
CA TRP A 34 1.31 0.76 1.25
C TRP A 34 2.80 0.96 1.00
N LEU A 35 3.59 0.45 1.93
CA LEU A 35 4.99 0.19 1.72
C LEU A 35 5.16 -1.28 1.32
N PHE A 36 6.20 -1.57 0.54
CA PHE A 36 6.54 -2.95 0.20
C PHE A 36 8.04 -3.19 0.15
N ASP A 37 8.41 -4.45 0.36
CA ASP A 37 9.74 -4.98 0.10
C ASP A 37 9.66 -6.36 -0.56
N THR A 38 10.73 -6.73 -1.28
CA THR A 38 10.94 -8.09 -1.77
C THR A 38 11.96 -8.82 -0.91
N SER A 39 12.03 -10.15 -1.04
CA SER A 39 13.23 -10.90 -0.65
C SER A 39 14.45 -10.38 -1.43
N LYS A 40 15.62 -10.58 -0.84
CA LYS A 40 16.88 -10.31 -1.55
C LYS A 40 17.08 -11.29 -2.71
N PHE A 41 17.81 -10.85 -3.73
CA PHE A 41 18.15 -11.60 -4.93
C PHE A 41 19.57 -11.24 -5.40
N ALA A 42 20.03 -11.88 -6.49
CA ALA A 42 21.40 -11.73 -7.02
C ALA A 42 22.45 -11.92 -5.90
N ASP A 43 22.56 -13.15 -5.39
CA ASP A 43 23.47 -13.51 -4.29
C ASP A 43 23.25 -12.73 -2.99
N ASN A 44 21.97 -12.46 -2.68
CA ASN A 44 21.54 -11.67 -1.51
C ASN A 44 22.08 -10.23 -1.50
N ASP A 45 22.46 -9.69 -2.65
CA ASP A 45 23.06 -8.37 -2.77
C ASP A 45 22.06 -7.31 -3.23
N CYS A 46 20.97 -7.69 -3.91
CA CYS A 46 19.93 -6.78 -4.38
C CYS A 46 18.60 -6.95 -3.64
N GLN A 47 17.83 -5.88 -3.51
CA GLN A 47 16.46 -5.90 -2.98
C GLN A 47 15.63 -4.80 -3.66
N ILE A 48 14.33 -5.04 -3.85
CA ILE A 48 13.38 -4.02 -4.28
C ILE A 48 12.55 -3.59 -3.08
N THR A 49 12.40 -2.29 -2.90
CA THR A 49 11.51 -1.67 -1.91
C THR A 49 10.67 -0.59 -2.57
N GLY A 50 9.58 -0.16 -1.97
CA GLY A 50 8.83 0.95 -2.54
C GLY A 50 7.59 1.35 -1.76
N ARG A 51 6.90 2.34 -2.33
CA ARG A 51 5.64 2.89 -1.81
C ARG A 51 4.62 2.94 -2.91
N MET A 52 3.43 2.40 -2.65
CA MET A 52 2.33 2.24 -3.59
C MET A 52 1.02 2.76 -3.02
N THR A 53 0.24 3.44 -3.85
CA THR A 53 -1.10 3.90 -3.50
C THR A 53 -2.15 3.20 -4.37
N PHE A 54 -3.07 2.46 -3.77
CA PHE A 54 -4.21 1.89 -4.48
C PHE A 54 -5.41 2.84 -4.44
N THR A 55 -5.93 3.17 -5.62
CA THR A 55 -7.14 3.99 -5.80
C THR A 55 -8.27 3.11 -6.36
N PRO A 56 -9.40 2.96 -5.63
CA PRO A 56 -10.56 2.22 -6.13
C PRO A 56 -11.07 2.74 -7.46
N THR A 57 -11.50 1.85 -8.34
CA THR A 57 -12.25 2.25 -9.54
C THR A 57 -13.77 2.13 -9.31
N ARG A 58 -14.56 2.46 -10.34
CA ARG A 58 -16.02 2.24 -10.32
C ARG A 58 -16.41 0.76 -10.32
N ILE A 59 -15.52 -0.14 -10.74
CA ILE A 59 -15.76 -1.58 -10.76
C ILE A 59 -15.30 -2.16 -9.42
N LYS A 60 -16.20 -2.86 -8.73
CA LYS A 60 -15.94 -3.47 -7.42
C LYS A 60 -14.67 -4.33 -7.43
N ASN A 61 -13.85 -4.21 -6.39
CA ASN A 61 -12.62 -4.96 -6.20
C ASN A 61 -11.56 -4.76 -7.30
N THR A 62 -11.62 -3.65 -8.03
CA THR A 62 -10.59 -3.25 -8.98
C THR A 62 -10.02 -1.89 -8.61
N TYR A 63 -8.73 -1.71 -8.88
CA TYR A 63 -7.97 -0.55 -8.46
C TYR A 63 -7.05 -0.11 -9.59
N THR A 64 -6.77 1.18 -9.62
CA THR A 64 -5.58 1.72 -10.27
C THR A 64 -4.56 2.03 -9.19
N CYS A 65 -3.28 2.05 -9.54
CA CYS A 65 -2.24 2.38 -8.59
C CYS A 65 -1.08 3.13 -9.25
N LEU A 66 -0.43 3.96 -8.44
CA LEU A 66 0.82 4.62 -8.74
C LEU A 66 1.79 4.29 -7.63
N PHE A 67 3.05 4.07 -8.00
CA PHE A 67 4.08 3.72 -7.03
C PHE A 67 5.47 4.09 -7.51
N VAL A 68 6.37 4.21 -6.55
CA VAL A 68 7.81 4.33 -6.81
C VAL A 68 8.49 3.14 -6.16
N SER A 69 9.33 2.45 -6.93
CA SER A 69 10.18 1.37 -6.45
C SER A 69 11.65 1.77 -6.52
N GLU A 70 12.42 1.24 -5.58
CA GLU A 70 13.86 1.38 -5.49
C GLU A 70 14.48 -0.02 -5.51
N GLN A 71 15.23 -0.33 -6.55
CA GLN A 71 16.12 -1.48 -6.58
C GLN A 71 17.49 -1.05 -6.07
N ILE A 72 17.89 -1.63 -4.95
CA ILE A 72 19.12 -1.30 -4.25
C ILE A 72 19.99 -2.55 -4.23
N CYS A 73 21.17 -2.45 -4.83
CA CYS A 73 22.16 -3.51 -4.83
C CYS A 73 23.45 -3.08 -4.13
N GLY A 74 24.14 -4.04 -3.53
CA GLY A 74 25.45 -3.85 -2.91
C GLY A 74 26.61 -3.98 -3.90
N LYS A 75 27.80 -4.23 -3.35
CA LYS A 75 29.06 -4.19 -4.10
C LYS A 75 29.17 -5.30 -5.14
N ILE A 76 28.55 -6.46 -4.90
CA ILE A 76 28.66 -7.61 -5.81
C ILE A 76 28.04 -7.25 -7.16
N ASN A 77 26.94 -6.48 -7.15
CA ASN A 77 26.27 -5.97 -8.35
C ASN A 77 26.59 -4.49 -8.60
N GLY A 78 27.81 -4.05 -8.26
CA GLY A 78 28.33 -2.74 -8.67
C GLY A 78 27.70 -1.52 -7.99
N ASN A 79 27.10 -1.69 -6.80
CA ASN A 79 26.32 -0.69 -6.08
C ASN A 79 25.18 -0.10 -6.95
N LEU A 80 24.56 -0.96 -7.78
CA LEU A 80 23.45 -0.57 -8.63
C LEU A 80 22.31 0.00 -7.79
N TYR A 81 21.85 1.18 -8.17
CA TYR A 81 20.66 1.82 -7.62
C TYR A 81 19.77 2.25 -8.77
N ILE A 82 18.48 1.91 -8.70
CA ILE A 82 17.48 2.32 -9.67
C ILE A 82 16.24 2.77 -8.90
N ARG A 83 15.74 3.96 -9.21
CA ARG A 83 14.48 4.49 -8.71
C ARG A 83 13.51 4.64 -9.86
N VAL A 84 12.34 4.02 -9.78
CA VAL A 84 11.41 3.86 -10.90
C VAL A 84 10.00 4.23 -10.50
N GLN A 85 9.41 5.18 -11.21
CA GLN A 85 7.99 5.46 -11.14
C GLN A 85 7.22 4.49 -12.02
N GLN A 86 6.14 3.94 -11.48
CA GLN A 86 5.32 2.93 -12.14
C GLN A 86 3.83 3.20 -11.93
N SER A 87 3.04 2.69 -12.86
CA SER A 87 1.58 2.67 -12.79
C SER A 87 1.09 1.25 -12.86
N CYS A 88 -0.06 0.96 -12.27
CA CYS A 88 -0.62 -0.37 -12.27
C CYS A 88 -2.15 -0.41 -12.27
N THR A 89 -2.65 -1.57 -12.67
CA THR A 89 -4.02 -2.01 -12.42
C THR A 89 -3.98 -3.18 -11.45
N ALA A 90 -4.89 -3.23 -10.50
CA ALA A 90 -5.01 -4.34 -9.57
C ALA A 90 -6.43 -4.88 -9.50
N GLN A 91 -6.55 -6.19 -9.29
CA GLN A 91 -7.81 -6.88 -9.09
C GLN A 91 -7.74 -7.76 -7.84
N ARG A 92 -8.76 -7.67 -7.01
CA ARG A 92 -8.89 -8.50 -5.80
C ARG A 92 -9.96 -9.57 -5.97
N ILE A 93 -9.60 -10.82 -5.68
CA ILE A 93 -10.49 -11.97 -5.64
C ILE A 93 -10.35 -12.63 -4.25
N GLY A 94 -11.37 -12.50 -3.41
CA GLY A 94 -11.29 -12.92 -2.01
C GLY A 94 -10.18 -12.16 -1.26
N LYS A 95 -9.14 -12.87 -0.83
CA LYS A 95 -7.95 -12.28 -0.20
C LYS A 95 -6.80 -12.04 -1.18
N GLN A 96 -6.81 -12.66 -2.36
CA GLN A 96 -5.74 -12.49 -3.33
C GLN A 96 -5.90 -11.17 -4.09
N VAL A 97 -4.78 -10.48 -4.31
CA VAL A 97 -4.66 -9.26 -5.08
C VAL A 97 -3.62 -9.51 -6.17
N ALA A 98 -4.03 -9.43 -7.43
CA ALA A 98 -3.14 -9.44 -8.57
C ALA A 98 -2.89 -7.99 -9.01
N VAL A 99 -1.62 -7.60 -9.12
CA VAL A 99 -1.15 -6.27 -9.52
C VAL A 99 -0.34 -6.43 -10.80
N LYS A 100 -0.80 -5.76 -11.87
CA LYS A 100 -0.09 -5.71 -13.15
C LYS A 100 0.37 -4.29 -13.41
N SER A 101 1.67 -4.13 -13.63
CA SER A 101 2.35 -2.84 -13.65
C SER A 101 2.91 -2.48 -15.01
N LYS A 102 3.26 -1.21 -15.15
CA LYS A 102 4.00 -0.63 -16.28
C LYS A 102 5.01 0.38 -15.75
N VAL A 103 6.22 0.36 -16.31
CA VAL A 103 7.21 1.41 -16.08
C VAL A 103 6.69 2.72 -16.70
N VAL A 104 6.65 3.77 -15.88
CA VAL A 104 6.30 5.13 -16.33
C VAL A 104 7.57 5.90 -16.64
N LYS A 105 8.52 5.89 -15.70
CA LYS A 105 9.78 6.63 -15.81
C LYS A 105 10.85 6.04 -14.89
N ILE A 106 12.09 5.96 -15.37
CA ILE A 106 13.25 5.80 -14.49
C ILE A 106 13.59 7.19 -13.93
N GLU A 107 13.35 7.40 -12.64
CA GLU A 107 13.63 8.68 -11.97
C GLU A 107 15.12 8.86 -11.73
N GLU A 108 15.80 7.78 -11.35
CA GLU A 108 17.23 7.78 -11.08
C GLU A 108 17.82 6.41 -11.42
N ARG A 109 19.05 6.41 -11.93
CA ARG A 109 19.85 5.20 -12.07
C ARG A 109 21.32 5.51 -11.81
N ARG A 110 21.96 4.68 -10.98
CA ARG A 110 23.40 4.69 -10.74
C ARG A 110 23.96 3.28 -10.88
N PRO A 111 25.03 3.05 -11.67
CA PRO A 111 25.69 4.02 -12.56
C PRO A 111 24.78 4.44 -13.73
N LEU A 112 25.05 5.64 -14.27
CA LEU A 112 24.32 6.18 -15.43
C LEU A 112 24.61 5.35 -16.68
N ILE A 113 23.58 5.08 -17.46
CA ILE A 113 23.66 4.44 -18.78
C ILE A 113 22.74 5.14 -19.77
N ALA A 114 22.93 4.90 -21.06
CA ALA A 114 21.97 5.29 -22.09
C ALA A 114 20.70 4.42 -22.02
N ASN A 115 19.54 5.01 -22.30
CA ASN A 115 18.22 4.37 -22.37
C ASN A 115 17.90 3.46 -21.17
N PRO A 116 17.94 3.97 -19.92
CA PRO A 116 17.75 3.16 -18.73
C PRO A 116 16.39 2.44 -18.67
N GLU A 117 15.37 2.95 -19.38
CA GLU A 117 14.03 2.35 -19.47
C GLU A 117 14.05 0.95 -20.10
N GLU A 118 15.02 0.65 -20.98
CA GLU A 118 15.15 -0.66 -21.64
C GLU A 118 15.68 -1.74 -20.68
N TRP A 119 16.19 -1.35 -19.51
CA TRP A 119 16.91 -2.23 -18.58
C TRP A 119 16.16 -2.51 -17.28
N TYR A 120 14.91 -2.06 -17.15
CA TYR A 120 14.08 -2.30 -15.97
C TYR A 120 12.73 -2.89 -16.37
N LEU A 121 12.37 -4.03 -15.78
CA LEU A 121 11.08 -4.68 -16.00
C LEU A 121 10.06 -4.18 -14.97
N ALA A 122 8.79 -4.11 -15.37
CA ALA A 122 7.72 -3.65 -14.49
C ALA A 122 7.52 -4.62 -13.32
N ASP A 123 7.36 -4.09 -12.12
CA ASP A 123 7.20 -4.86 -10.90
C ASP A 123 5.73 -5.33 -10.75
N ASN A 124 5.45 -6.59 -11.09
CA ASN A 124 4.12 -7.18 -10.92
C ASN A 124 4.06 -7.96 -9.60
N PHE A 125 2.85 -8.14 -9.07
CA PHE A 125 2.67 -8.81 -7.78
C PHE A 125 1.43 -9.69 -7.75
N ILE A 126 1.51 -10.81 -7.03
CA ILE A 126 0.35 -11.57 -6.56
C ILE A 126 0.51 -11.73 -5.05
N VAL A 127 -0.32 -11.02 -4.28
CA VAL A 127 -0.24 -11.00 -2.82
C VAL A 127 -1.57 -11.37 -2.18
N GLN A 128 -1.52 -11.83 -0.94
CA GLN A 128 -2.71 -12.18 -0.16
C GLN A 128 -2.86 -11.23 1.02
N LEU A 129 -4.01 -10.57 1.09
CA LEU A 129 -4.40 -9.73 2.21
C LEU A 129 -4.59 -10.57 3.47
N SER A 130 -3.85 -10.20 4.50
CA SER A 130 -3.94 -10.80 5.83
C SER A 130 -5.28 -10.50 6.52
N ASN A 131 -5.60 -11.26 7.57
CA ASN A 131 -6.85 -11.09 8.30
C ASN A 131 -6.98 -9.74 9.02
N ASN A 132 -5.84 -9.15 9.44
CA ASN A 132 -5.81 -7.84 10.08
C ASN A 132 -5.90 -6.68 9.07
N LYS A 133 -5.81 -6.98 7.76
CA LYS A 133 -5.95 -6.03 6.64
C LYS A 133 -4.89 -4.92 6.63
N ALA A 134 -3.85 -5.11 7.43
CA ALA A 134 -2.70 -4.22 7.57
C ALA A 134 -1.48 -4.72 6.78
N GLU A 135 -1.49 -5.98 6.36
CA GLU A 135 -0.39 -6.60 5.63
C GLU A 135 -0.88 -7.40 4.42
N MET A 136 -0.04 -7.49 3.39
CA MET A 136 -0.18 -8.47 2.31
C MET A 136 1.14 -9.21 2.11
N ASN A 137 1.07 -10.51 1.83
CA ASN A 137 2.26 -11.34 1.57
C ASN A 137 2.03 -12.17 0.31
N GLY A 138 3.08 -12.37 -0.49
CA GLY A 138 3.02 -13.21 -1.68
C GLY A 138 4.28 -13.08 -2.52
N GLU A 139 4.10 -12.84 -3.81
CA GLU A 139 5.17 -12.85 -4.79
C GLU A 139 5.21 -11.55 -5.60
N HIS A 140 6.42 -11.08 -5.84
CA HIS A 140 6.79 -10.19 -6.94
C HIS A 140 7.19 -11.07 -8.12
N TYR A 141 6.86 -10.64 -9.33
CA TYR A 141 7.29 -11.31 -10.54
C TYR A 141 7.49 -10.37 -11.73
N ASP A 142 8.42 -10.75 -12.59
CA ASP A 142 8.61 -10.23 -13.93
C ASP A 142 9.12 -11.36 -14.85
N GLU A 143 9.59 -11.04 -16.05
CA GLU A 143 10.07 -12.04 -17.02
C GLU A 143 11.37 -12.73 -16.58
N GLN A 144 12.09 -12.20 -15.58
CA GLN A 144 13.40 -12.67 -15.13
C GLN A 144 13.39 -13.18 -13.68
N ARG A 145 12.46 -12.71 -12.85
CA ARG A 145 12.49 -12.88 -11.39
C ARG A 145 11.14 -13.34 -10.86
N ASN A 146 11.18 -14.20 -9.85
CA ASN A 146 10.08 -14.43 -8.92
C ASN A 146 10.65 -14.33 -7.50
N LEU A 147 10.17 -13.34 -6.74
CA LEU A 147 10.67 -13.00 -5.41
C LEU A 147 9.53 -13.03 -4.41
N LYS A 148 9.81 -13.34 -3.13
CA LYS A 148 8.80 -13.10 -2.09
C LYS A 148 8.57 -11.60 -1.97
N ALA A 149 7.33 -11.19 -1.77
CA ALA A 149 6.96 -9.80 -1.56
C ALA A 149 6.09 -9.65 -0.30
N ARG A 150 6.32 -8.57 0.43
CA ARG A 150 5.54 -8.19 1.61
C ARG A 150 5.15 -6.72 1.50
N PHE A 151 3.91 -6.45 1.85
CA PHE A 151 3.33 -5.12 1.89
C PHE A 151 2.80 -4.85 3.30
N TRP A 152 2.92 -3.61 3.77
CA TRP A 152 2.29 -3.15 5.00
C TRP A 152 1.75 -1.73 4.84
N ARG A 153 0.73 -1.38 5.62
CA ARG A 153 0.13 -0.03 5.57
C ARG A 153 1.17 1.03 5.93
N ASP A 154 1.17 2.10 5.15
CA ASP A 154 1.87 3.31 5.54
C ASP A 154 0.99 4.13 6.50
N VAL A 155 1.02 3.77 7.77
CA VAL A 155 0.36 4.54 8.83
C VAL A 155 1.35 5.59 9.32
N GLU A 156 1.17 6.84 8.86
CA GLU A 156 1.70 7.98 9.59
C GLU A 156 1.03 7.99 10.96
N LEU A 157 1.83 7.78 12.02
CA LEU A 157 1.38 8.03 13.38
C LEU A 157 1.20 9.54 13.51
N VAL A 158 -0.01 10.04 13.25
CA VAL A 158 -0.42 11.39 13.66
C VAL A 158 -0.45 11.36 15.20
N GLY A 159 0.63 11.84 15.81
CA GLY A 159 0.73 12.12 17.24
C GLY A 159 0.03 13.41 17.61
#